data_AF-A0A8J7HYH4-F1
#
_entry.id   AF-A0A8J7HYH4-F1
#
_cell.length_a   1.000
_cell.length_b   1.000
_cell.length_c   1.000
_cell.angle_alpha   90.00
_cell.angle_beta   90.00
_cell.angle_gamma   90.00
#
_symmetry.space_group_name_H-M   'P 1'
#
loop_
_entity.id
_entity.type
_entity.pdbx_description
1 polymer ?
#
loop_
_entity_poly.entity_id
_entity_poly.type
_entity_poly.pdbx_seq_one_letter_code
_entity_poly.pdbx_strand_id
1 'polypeptide(L)'
;MNTQMRSNSPNIYSILSQTQRLRISDGEMKPVLDGCTHTSKLLVLIWSQLGDFDNLEYAWWLLKEKEQIQARGITIRAIGIGNRNSGIKFCKYTGFPQEWLFVDPIAEIHGILGLYRGLSIQLPMLSSSQKAWLNLMLMCAGIGSPGTLKEVFRGYKGDQKAPQLIADEEVVRGTPLPPIKGSFFKAAGGKGFQRPFELATLRLRNMTEVLSNWNVYVPDSSYLTQRGGTFLFDSQGNLIYEHRDRGILGFAENMSYPLSFLYK
;
A
#
# COMPACT_ATOMS: atom_id res chain seq x y z
N MET A 1 -37.81 11.15 -21.19
CA MET A 1 -37.62 10.58 -19.83
C MET A 1 -36.59 9.48 -19.94
N ASN A 2 -35.32 9.79 -19.66
CA ASN A 2 -34.26 8.77 -19.54
C ASN A 2 -33.98 8.57 -18.06
N THR A 3 -34.49 7.48 -17.53
CA THR A 3 -34.22 6.98 -16.19
C THR A 3 -32.76 6.55 -16.15
N GLN A 4 -31.86 7.45 -15.75
CA GLN A 4 -30.54 7.06 -15.28
C GLN A 4 -30.75 6.12 -14.10
N MET A 5 -30.45 4.84 -14.30
CA MET A 5 -30.19 3.90 -13.21
C MET A 5 -29.01 4.46 -12.41
N ARG A 6 -29.29 5.25 -11.37
CA ARG A 6 -28.33 5.48 -10.29
C ARG A 6 -28.03 4.09 -9.74
N SER A 7 -26.83 3.57 -9.97
CA SER A 7 -26.41 2.37 -9.26
C SER A 7 -26.50 2.70 -7.77
N ASN A 8 -27.17 1.85 -7.00
CA ASN A 8 -27.27 1.95 -5.54
C ASN A 8 -25.92 1.65 -4.85
N SER A 9 -24.81 1.98 -5.50
CA SER A 9 -23.48 1.90 -4.91
C SER A 9 -23.43 2.96 -3.80
N PRO A 10 -23.22 2.56 -2.54
CA PRO A 10 -23.15 3.52 -1.45
C PRO A 10 -22.02 4.52 -1.75
N ASN A 11 -22.28 5.80 -1.47
CA ASN A 11 -21.29 6.85 -1.67
C ASN A 11 -20.06 6.54 -0.79
N ILE A 12 -18.91 6.25 -1.42
CA ILE A 12 -17.66 5.88 -0.75
C ILE A 12 -17.26 6.94 0.29
N TYR A 13 -17.40 8.22 -0.06
CA TYR A 13 -17.12 9.31 0.88
C TYR A 13 -18.03 9.24 2.11
N SER A 14 -19.33 8.95 1.92
CA SER A 14 -20.27 8.77 3.02
C SER A 14 -19.84 7.63 3.94
N ILE A 15 -19.44 6.48 3.38
CA ILE A 15 -18.94 5.34 4.18
C ILE A 15 -17.71 5.77 4.99
N LEU A 16 -16.72 6.38 4.35
CA LEU A 16 -15.48 6.79 5.01
C LEU A 16 -15.72 7.87 6.08
N SER A 17 -16.65 8.79 5.84
CA SER A 17 -17.01 9.85 6.81
C SER A 17 -17.66 9.31 8.08
N GLN A 18 -18.35 8.18 7.98
CA GLN A 18 -18.99 7.49 9.11
C GLN A 18 -18.08 6.44 9.75
N THR A 19 -16.96 6.12 9.11
CA THR A 19 -16.04 5.08 9.57
C THR A 19 -15.21 5.59 10.76
N GLN A 20 -15.23 4.84 11.86
CA GLN A 20 -14.33 5.03 12.99
C GLN A 20 -13.35 3.86 13.10
N ARG A 21 -12.08 4.17 13.35
CA ARG A 21 -11.00 3.19 13.53
C ARG A 21 -10.03 3.67 14.60
N LEU A 22 -9.20 2.76 15.08
CA LEU A 22 -8.14 3.08 16.03
C LEU A 22 -7.03 3.84 15.30
N ARG A 23 -6.74 5.07 15.72
CA ARG A 23 -5.63 5.88 15.21
C ARG A 23 -4.33 5.50 15.90
N ILE A 24 -3.24 5.41 15.14
CA ILE A 24 -1.96 4.91 15.69
C ILE A 24 -1.33 5.88 16.69
N SER A 25 -1.36 7.18 16.41
CA SER A 25 -0.66 8.21 17.19
C SER A 25 -1.06 8.26 18.67
N ASP A 26 -2.36 8.13 18.98
CA ASP A 26 -2.91 8.19 20.34
C ASP A 26 -3.52 6.87 20.81
N GLY A 27 -3.82 5.95 19.89
CA GLY A 27 -4.49 4.69 20.22
C GLY A 27 -5.99 4.84 20.48
N GLU A 28 -6.59 5.98 20.10
CA GLU A 28 -8.01 6.25 20.31
C GLU A 28 -8.84 5.85 19.07
N MET A 29 -10.08 5.44 19.32
CA MET A 29 -11.07 5.27 18.25
C MET A 29 -11.54 6.64 17.78
N LYS A 30 -11.30 6.98 16.51
CA LYS A 30 -11.67 8.27 15.92
C LYS A 30 -12.31 8.11 14.54
N PRO A 31 -13.15 9.06 14.13
CA PRO A 31 -13.54 9.19 12.73
C PRO A 31 -12.29 9.27 11.85
N VAL A 32 -12.24 8.47 10.78
CA VAL A 32 -11.04 8.43 9.92
C VAL A 32 -10.81 9.78 9.24
N LEU A 33 -11.88 10.51 8.95
CA LEU A 33 -11.82 11.84 8.34
C LEU A 33 -11.73 12.99 9.35
N ASP A 34 -11.45 12.69 10.63
CA ASP A 34 -11.22 13.72 11.64
C ASP A 34 -10.10 14.69 11.20
N GLY A 35 -10.35 15.99 11.35
CA GLY A 35 -9.45 17.05 10.92
C GLY A 35 -9.26 17.23 9.41
N CYS A 36 -10.14 16.67 8.57
CA CYS A 36 -10.03 16.77 7.09
C CYS A 36 -10.91 17.87 6.45
N THR A 37 -11.51 18.78 7.24
CA THR A 37 -12.54 19.74 6.78
C THR A 37 -12.03 20.90 5.91
N HIS A 38 -10.72 21.18 5.91
CA HIS A 38 -10.12 22.32 5.18
C HIS A 38 -9.09 21.88 4.12
N THR A 39 -9.25 20.69 3.57
CA THR A 39 -8.33 20.14 2.57
C THR A 39 -8.75 20.51 1.15
N SER A 40 -7.76 20.74 0.27
CA SER A 40 -8.03 20.96 -1.16
C SER A 40 -8.41 19.65 -1.86
N LYS A 41 -7.75 18.55 -1.47
CA LYS A 41 -8.07 17.19 -1.90
C LYS A 41 -7.77 16.21 -0.76
N LEU A 42 -8.62 15.20 -0.57
CA LEU A 42 -8.43 14.17 0.44
C LEU A 42 -8.05 12.85 -0.21
N LEU A 43 -6.85 12.35 0.09
CA LEU A 43 -6.40 11.02 -0.30
C LEU A 43 -6.68 10.03 0.84
N VAL A 44 -7.54 9.04 0.58
CA VAL A 44 -7.81 7.93 1.49
C VAL A 44 -7.30 6.62 0.89
N LEU A 45 -6.42 5.95 1.64
CA LEU A 45 -5.81 4.68 1.29
C LEU A 45 -6.40 3.58 2.15
N ILE A 46 -6.94 2.54 1.52
CA ILE A 46 -7.37 1.34 2.20
C ILE A 46 -6.31 0.28 1.92
N TRP A 47 -5.44 0.07 2.89
CA TRP A 47 -4.28 -0.80 2.78
C TRP A 47 -4.61 -2.21 3.24
N SER A 48 -4.01 -3.19 2.57
CA SER A 48 -4.01 -4.60 2.98
C SER A 48 -3.32 -4.80 4.34
N GLN A 49 -2.89 -6.01 4.65
CA GLN A 49 -2.06 -6.29 5.82
C GLN A 49 -0.86 -5.34 5.88
N LEU A 50 -0.62 -4.65 7.00
CA LEU A 50 0.44 -3.63 7.05
C LEU A 50 1.85 -4.17 6.72
N GLY A 51 2.10 -5.46 6.92
CA GLY A 51 3.34 -6.13 6.50
C GLY A 51 3.43 -6.49 5.02
N ASP A 52 2.49 -6.07 4.20
CA ASP A 52 2.44 -6.42 2.79
C ASP A 52 3.35 -5.54 1.93
N PHE A 53 3.82 -6.09 0.81
CA PHE A 53 4.76 -5.45 -0.11
C PHE A 53 4.23 -4.11 -0.63
N ASP A 54 2.92 -4.08 -0.93
CA ASP A 54 2.22 -2.92 -1.48
C ASP A 54 2.36 -1.71 -0.56
N ASN A 55 2.02 -1.89 0.71
CA ASN A 55 1.90 -0.80 1.68
C ASN A 55 3.27 -0.18 2.01
N LEU A 56 4.32 -1.01 2.09
CA LEU A 56 5.68 -0.57 2.34
C LEU A 56 6.23 0.27 1.18
N GLU A 57 5.95 -0.14 -0.06
CA GLU A 57 6.36 0.61 -1.26
C GLU A 57 5.52 1.89 -1.43
N TYR A 58 4.21 1.82 -1.19
CA TYR A 58 3.31 2.97 -1.26
C TYR A 58 3.70 4.04 -0.22
N ALA A 59 3.93 3.65 1.03
CA ALA A 59 4.39 4.56 2.08
C ALA A 59 5.71 5.24 1.71
N TRP A 60 6.64 4.50 1.10
CA TRP A 60 7.91 5.06 0.62
C TRP A 60 7.68 6.15 -0.45
N TRP A 61 6.79 5.92 -1.41
CA TRP A 61 6.43 6.93 -2.41
C TRP A 61 5.79 8.18 -1.80
N LEU A 62 4.84 8.00 -0.87
CA LEU A 62 4.17 9.13 -0.20
C LEU A 62 5.15 9.98 0.59
N LEU A 63 6.16 9.37 1.20
CA LEU A 63 7.19 10.09 1.93
C LEU A 63 8.17 10.79 1.00
N LYS A 64 8.55 10.14 -0.11
CA LYS A 64 9.43 10.73 -1.13
C LYS A 64 8.86 12.01 -1.73
N GLU A 65 7.53 12.08 -1.87
CA GLU A 65 6.82 13.23 -2.47
C GLU A 65 6.09 14.10 -1.43
N LYS A 66 6.35 13.89 -0.13
CA LYS A 66 5.58 14.51 0.97
C LYS A 66 5.48 16.03 0.86
N GLU A 67 6.58 16.72 0.57
CA GLU A 67 6.61 18.18 0.45
C GLU A 67 5.73 18.68 -0.72
N GLN A 68 5.75 17.98 -1.85
CA GLN A 68 4.97 18.32 -3.03
C GLN A 68 3.46 18.08 -2.80
N ILE A 69 3.13 17.00 -2.11
CA ILE A 69 1.76 16.66 -1.70
C ILE A 69 1.23 17.74 -0.73
N GLN A 70 2.02 18.12 0.26
CA GLN A 70 1.67 19.14 1.25
C GLN A 70 1.49 20.52 0.61
N ALA A 71 2.38 20.92 -0.30
CA ALA A 71 2.28 22.19 -1.02
C ALA A 71 0.99 22.30 -1.87
N ARG A 72 0.39 21.16 -2.24
CA ARG A 72 -0.90 21.10 -2.95
C ARG A 72 -2.12 21.04 -2.04
N GLY A 73 -1.93 21.11 -0.72
CA GLY A 73 -3.02 21.02 0.24
C GLY A 73 -3.74 19.68 0.23
N ILE A 74 -3.04 18.60 -0.13
CA ILE A 74 -3.59 17.23 -0.13
C ILE A 74 -3.45 16.64 1.27
N THR A 75 -4.57 16.28 1.89
CA THR A 75 -4.58 15.57 3.17
C THR A 75 -4.59 14.07 2.94
N ILE A 76 -3.77 13.31 3.70
CA ILE A 76 -3.66 11.85 3.58
C ILE A 76 -4.28 11.15 4.80
N ARG A 77 -5.03 10.09 4.55
CA ARG A 77 -5.48 9.10 5.54
C ARG A 77 -5.23 7.69 5.02
N ALA A 78 -4.81 6.79 5.89
CA ALA A 78 -4.67 5.38 5.57
C ALA A 78 -5.36 4.52 6.63
N ILE A 79 -6.04 3.46 6.20
CA ILE A 79 -6.58 2.40 7.06
C ILE A 79 -5.95 1.09 6.61
N GLY A 80 -5.10 0.48 7.46
CA GLY A 80 -4.46 -0.80 7.16
C GLY A 80 -5.05 -1.97 7.95
N ILE A 81 -4.89 -3.19 7.45
CA ILE A 81 -5.26 -4.40 8.21
C ILE A 81 -4.15 -4.69 9.23
N GLY A 82 -4.54 -4.75 10.50
CA GLY A 82 -3.61 -4.97 11.61
C GLY A 82 -4.15 -4.44 12.94
N ASN A 83 -3.25 -4.28 13.91
CA ASN A 83 -3.55 -3.73 15.22
C ASN A 83 -2.62 -2.55 15.54
N ARG A 84 -2.75 -1.97 16.73
CA ARG A 84 -1.91 -0.83 17.11
C ARG A 84 -0.41 -1.14 17.06
N ASN A 85 0.01 -2.33 17.49
CA ASN A 85 1.42 -2.73 17.48
C ASN A 85 1.96 -2.84 16.06
N SER A 86 1.20 -3.43 15.13
CA SER A 86 1.57 -3.49 13.71
C SER A 86 1.68 -2.07 13.12
N GLY A 87 0.76 -1.17 13.47
CA GLY A 87 0.78 0.22 13.03
C GLY A 87 1.96 1.02 13.55
N ILE A 88 2.28 0.93 14.84
CA ILE A 88 3.47 1.56 15.44
C ILE A 88 4.73 1.06 14.76
N LYS A 89 4.85 -0.26 14.57
CA LYS A 89 6.00 -0.88 13.92
C LYS A 89 6.13 -0.41 12.46
N PHE A 90 5.03 -0.41 11.71
CA PHE A 90 4.97 0.08 10.33
C PHE A 90 5.39 1.54 10.21
N CYS A 91 4.83 2.43 11.01
CA CYS A 91 5.20 3.85 11.04
C CYS A 91 6.66 4.07 11.42
N LYS A 92 7.17 3.32 12.40
CA LYS A 92 8.58 3.38 12.81
C LYS A 92 9.52 2.95 11.69
N TYR A 93 9.18 1.90 10.95
CA TYR A 93 10.03 1.38 9.88
C TYR A 93 9.98 2.25 8.63
N THR A 94 8.78 2.65 8.20
CA THR A 94 8.58 3.39 6.96
C THR A 94 8.82 4.89 7.12
N GLY A 95 8.60 5.44 8.32
CA GLY A 95 8.51 6.88 8.55
C GLY A 95 7.12 7.46 8.28
N PHE A 96 6.12 6.62 7.96
CA PHE A 96 4.76 7.07 7.68
C PHE A 96 4.14 7.72 8.95
N PRO A 97 3.52 8.91 8.85
CA PRO A 97 3.02 9.62 10.03
C PRO A 97 1.94 8.83 10.78
N GLN A 98 2.09 8.68 12.09
CA GLN A 98 1.19 7.89 12.93
C GLN A 98 -0.21 8.51 13.03
N GLU A 99 -0.31 9.82 12.87
CA GLU A 99 -1.55 10.58 12.86
C GLU A 99 -2.36 10.36 11.58
N TRP A 100 -1.74 9.86 10.50
CA TRP A 100 -2.41 9.54 9.25
C TRP A 100 -2.88 8.09 9.18
N LEU A 101 -2.36 7.21 10.05
CA LEU A 101 -2.63 5.78 10.01
C LEU A 101 -3.69 5.36 11.03
N PHE A 102 -4.64 4.59 10.53
CA PHE A 102 -5.66 3.89 11.27
C PHE A 102 -5.57 2.39 11.00
N VAL A 103 -6.15 1.57 11.87
CA VAL A 103 -6.18 0.11 11.70
C VAL A 103 -7.58 -0.48 11.74
N ASP A 104 -7.82 -1.45 10.88
CA ASP A 104 -9.02 -2.28 10.81
C ASP A 104 -8.62 -3.76 10.96
N PRO A 105 -8.69 -4.34 12.17
CA PRO A 105 -8.15 -5.67 12.44
C PRO A 105 -8.88 -6.81 11.73
N ILE A 106 -10.11 -6.57 11.26
CA ILE A 106 -10.97 -7.61 10.65
C ILE A 106 -11.32 -7.30 9.19
N ALA A 107 -10.64 -6.33 8.58
CA ALA A 107 -10.85 -5.91 7.20
C ALA A 107 -12.32 -5.55 6.89
N GLU A 108 -13.08 -5.04 7.86
CA GLU A 108 -14.50 -4.73 7.68
C GLU A 108 -14.70 -3.68 6.57
N ILE A 109 -13.89 -2.61 6.57
CA ILE A 109 -13.98 -1.55 5.57
C ILE A 109 -13.68 -2.08 4.16
N HIS A 110 -12.82 -3.10 4.05
CA HIS A 110 -12.53 -3.74 2.77
C HIS A 110 -13.75 -4.46 2.21
N GLY A 111 -14.49 -5.15 3.08
CA GLY A 111 -15.75 -5.82 2.72
C GLY A 111 -16.83 -4.82 2.31
N ILE A 112 -17.04 -3.76 3.11
CA ILE A 112 -18.04 -2.72 2.83
C ILE A 112 -17.76 -2.03 1.49
N LEU A 113 -16.50 -1.73 1.21
CA LEU A 113 -16.10 -1.09 -0.03
C LEU A 113 -16.05 -2.06 -1.21
N GLY A 114 -16.15 -3.38 -1.01
CA GLY A 114 -16.06 -4.39 -2.07
C GLY A 114 -14.65 -4.50 -2.67
N LEU A 115 -13.62 -4.40 -1.84
CA LEU A 115 -12.22 -4.58 -2.27
C LEU A 115 -11.88 -6.06 -2.47
N TYR A 116 -10.91 -6.34 -3.34
CA TYR A 116 -10.60 -7.70 -3.74
C TYR A 116 -10.08 -8.53 -2.56
N ARG A 117 -10.81 -9.59 -2.21
CA ARG A 117 -10.47 -10.47 -1.08
C ARG A 117 -9.24 -11.33 -1.30
N GLY A 118 -8.69 -11.34 -2.51
CA GLY A 118 -7.58 -12.21 -2.87
C GLY A 118 -8.00 -13.65 -3.15
N LEU A 119 -6.98 -14.50 -3.33
CA LEU A 119 -7.16 -15.93 -3.51
C LEU A 119 -7.61 -16.60 -2.19
N SER A 120 -8.57 -17.51 -2.29
CA SER A 120 -9.12 -18.25 -1.13
C SER A 120 -9.39 -19.72 -1.47
N ILE A 121 -8.35 -20.42 -1.92
CA ILE A 121 -8.42 -21.87 -2.16
C ILE A 121 -8.56 -22.56 -0.80
N GLN A 122 -9.57 -23.43 -0.71
CA GLN A 122 -9.84 -24.24 0.48
C GLN A 122 -9.23 -25.63 0.29
N LEU A 123 -8.39 -26.04 1.24
CA LEU A 123 -7.87 -27.39 1.34
C LEU A 123 -8.26 -27.99 2.70
N PRO A 124 -8.99 -29.12 2.74
CA PRO A 124 -9.59 -29.63 3.97
C PRO A 124 -8.58 -30.10 5.03
N MET A 125 -7.32 -30.35 4.65
CA MET A 125 -6.27 -30.84 5.57
C MET A 125 -5.37 -29.75 6.17
N LEU A 126 -5.51 -28.49 5.76
CA LEU A 126 -4.67 -27.40 6.25
C LEU A 126 -5.38 -26.57 7.33
N SER A 127 -4.62 -26.00 8.27
CA SER A 127 -5.14 -24.98 9.19
C SER A 127 -5.44 -23.66 8.45
N SER A 128 -6.24 -22.77 9.05
CA SER A 128 -6.57 -21.48 8.44
C SER A 128 -5.33 -20.65 8.10
N SER A 129 -4.33 -20.62 8.99
CA SER A 129 -3.07 -19.92 8.77
C SER A 129 -2.27 -20.53 7.62
N GLN A 130 -2.18 -21.87 7.56
CA GLN A 130 -1.49 -22.56 6.46
C GLN A 130 -2.18 -22.31 5.10
N LYS A 131 -3.51 -22.29 5.05
CA LYS A 131 -4.27 -21.94 3.83
C LYS A 131 -4.00 -20.51 3.39
N ALA A 132 -4.02 -19.56 4.33
CA ALA A 132 -3.77 -18.17 4.02
C ALA A 132 -2.34 -17.97 3.47
N TRP A 133 -1.36 -18.64 4.06
CA TRP A 133 0.02 -18.63 3.59
C TRP A 133 0.18 -19.26 2.20
N LEU A 134 -0.46 -20.41 1.97
CA LEU A 134 -0.48 -21.06 0.66
C LEU A 134 -1.10 -20.14 -0.41
N ASN A 135 -2.26 -19.55 -0.11
CA ASN A 135 -2.93 -18.64 -1.04
C ASN A 135 -2.06 -17.41 -1.34
N LEU A 136 -1.38 -16.85 -0.34
CA LEU A 136 -0.41 -15.77 -0.54
C LEU A 136 0.74 -16.20 -1.46
N MET A 137 1.32 -17.39 -1.26
CA MET A 137 2.40 -17.90 -2.12
C MET A 137 1.94 -18.10 -3.56
N LEU A 138 0.73 -18.61 -3.77
CA LEU A 138 0.15 -18.76 -5.10
C LEU A 138 -0.07 -17.39 -5.76
N MET A 139 -0.52 -16.38 -5.01
CA MET A 139 -0.62 -15.01 -5.50
C MET A 139 0.74 -14.40 -5.84
N CYS A 140 1.78 -14.64 -5.03
CA CYS A 140 3.16 -14.26 -5.36
C CYS A 140 3.64 -14.92 -6.66
N ALA A 141 3.18 -16.15 -6.95
CA ALA A 141 3.41 -16.84 -8.20
C ALA A 141 2.48 -16.39 -9.35
N GLY A 142 1.62 -15.39 -9.14
CA GLY A 142 0.71 -14.80 -10.13
C GLY A 142 -0.70 -15.40 -10.19
N ILE A 143 -1.01 -16.43 -9.40
CA ILE A 143 -2.32 -17.08 -9.40
C ILE A 143 -3.31 -16.25 -8.57
N GLY A 144 -4.41 -15.82 -9.19
CA GLY A 144 -5.35 -14.90 -8.53
C GLY A 144 -4.75 -13.53 -8.24
N SER A 145 -3.68 -13.16 -8.96
CA SER A 145 -2.94 -11.91 -8.74
C SER A 145 -2.44 -11.32 -10.06
N PRO A 146 -3.35 -10.80 -10.91
CA PRO A 146 -2.99 -10.32 -12.24
C PRO A 146 -1.96 -9.19 -12.17
N GLY A 147 -0.92 -9.27 -13.00
CA GLY A 147 0.15 -8.25 -13.07
C GLY A 147 1.30 -8.44 -12.07
N THR A 148 1.15 -9.27 -11.04
CA THR A 148 2.19 -9.45 -10.00
C THR A 148 3.54 -9.87 -10.57
N LEU A 149 3.57 -10.91 -11.42
CA LEU A 149 4.84 -11.36 -12.02
C LEU A 149 5.48 -10.28 -12.90
N LYS A 150 4.68 -9.49 -13.63
CA LYS A 150 5.18 -8.36 -14.42
C LYS A 150 5.91 -7.35 -13.54
N GLU A 151 5.35 -7.03 -12.38
CA GLU A 151 5.93 -6.10 -11.42
C GLU A 151 7.13 -6.67 -10.67
N VAL A 152 7.17 -7.98 -10.44
CA VAL A 152 8.37 -8.69 -9.98
C VAL A 152 9.49 -8.52 -11.01
N PHE A 153 9.23 -8.86 -12.28
CA PHE A 153 10.24 -8.73 -13.35
C PHE A 153 10.69 -7.28 -13.58
N ARG A 154 9.79 -6.30 -13.46
CA ARG A 154 10.15 -4.86 -13.50
C ARG A 154 11.17 -4.51 -12.42
N GLY A 155 11.05 -5.11 -11.24
CA GLY A 155 12.01 -4.89 -10.15
C GLY A 155 13.44 -5.33 -10.47
N TYR A 156 13.58 -6.44 -11.19
CA TYR A 156 14.89 -6.96 -11.61
C TYR A 156 15.42 -6.29 -12.88
N LYS A 157 14.56 -6.06 -13.88
CA LYS A 157 14.94 -5.48 -15.18
C LYS A 157 15.19 -3.97 -15.11
N GLY A 158 14.58 -3.27 -14.15
CA GLY A 158 14.53 -1.81 -14.12
C GLY A 158 13.39 -1.26 -15.00
N ASP A 159 13.22 0.05 -14.94
CA ASP A 159 12.17 0.77 -15.65
C ASP A 159 12.66 2.17 -16.06
N GLN A 160 12.87 2.36 -17.36
CA GLN A 160 13.34 3.64 -17.93
C GLN A 160 12.33 4.78 -17.78
N LYS A 161 11.06 4.46 -17.54
CA LYS A 161 10.02 5.46 -17.31
C LYS A 161 9.92 5.82 -15.83
N ALA A 162 10.41 5.01 -14.91
CA ALA A 162 10.37 5.31 -13.48
C ALA A 162 11.61 6.10 -13.07
N PRO A 163 11.53 6.97 -12.06
CA PRO A 163 12.69 7.70 -11.56
C PRO A 163 13.65 6.77 -10.83
N GLN A 164 14.90 7.21 -10.70
CA GLN A 164 15.89 6.50 -9.88
C GLN A 164 15.41 6.40 -8.43
N LEU A 165 15.51 5.20 -7.84
CA LEU A 165 14.96 4.93 -6.51
C LEU A 165 16.00 5.12 -5.41
N ILE A 166 17.25 4.73 -5.66
CA ILE A 166 18.37 4.81 -4.71
C ILE A 166 19.35 5.86 -5.22
N ALA A 167 19.67 6.88 -4.43
CA ALA A 167 20.65 7.89 -4.86
C ALA A 167 22.07 7.29 -4.99
N ASP A 168 22.94 7.86 -5.82
CA ASP A 168 24.27 7.29 -6.08
C ASP A 168 25.15 7.18 -4.81
N GLU A 169 24.98 8.12 -3.89
CA GLU A 169 25.68 8.19 -2.61
C GLU A 169 24.94 7.47 -1.47
N GLU A 170 23.68 7.09 -1.68
CA GLU A 170 22.90 6.35 -0.69
C GLU A 170 23.49 4.94 -0.52
N VAL A 171 23.48 4.44 0.72
CA VAL A 171 23.90 3.07 1.02
C VAL A 171 22.69 2.32 1.56
N VAL A 172 22.21 1.35 0.79
CA VAL A 172 21.17 0.43 1.25
C VAL A 172 21.80 -0.53 2.24
N ARG A 173 21.28 -0.53 3.46
CA ARG A 173 21.68 -1.43 4.55
C ARG A 173 20.51 -2.34 4.90
N GLY A 174 20.83 -3.55 5.35
CA GLY A 174 19.87 -4.51 5.87
C GLY A 174 20.24 -5.93 5.45
N THR A 175 20.12 -6.88 6.38
CA THR A 175 20.23 -8.30 6.05
C THR A 175 19.13 -8.69 5.05
N PRO A 176 19.34 -9.71 4.20
CA PRO A 176 20.55 -10.54 4.06
C PRO A 176 21.66 -9.90 3.21
N LEU A 177 21.47 -8.67 2.72
CA LEU A 177 22.42 -8.03 1.82
C LEU A 177 23.58 -7.37 2.59
N PRO A 178 24.83 -7.46 2.11
CA PRO A 178 25.88 -6.56 2.58
C PRO A 178 25.50 -5.10 2.22
N PRO A 179 26.06 -4.07 2.87
CA PRO A 179 25.81 -2.69 2.49
C PRO A 179 26.11 -2.44 1.00
N ILE A 180 25.12 -1.98 0.24
CA ILE A 180 25.25 -1.71 -1.20
C ILE A 180 25.13 -0.20 -1.43
N LYS A 181 26.19 0.42 -1.97
CA LYS A 181 26.15 1.82 -2.40
C LYS A 181 25.35 1.95 -3.70
N GLY A 182 24.47 2.94 -3.81
CA GLY A 182 23.58 3.12 -4.96
C GLY A 182 24.31 3.25 -6.29
N SER A 183 25.49 3.84 -6.30
CA SER A 183 26.36 3.91 -7.49
C SER A 183 26.74 2.54 -8.07
N PHE A 184 26.63 1.44 -7.31
CA PHE A 184 26.79 0.08 -7.82
C PHE A 184 25.81 -0.25 -8.96
N PHE A 185 24.56 0.20 -8.84
CA PHE A 185 23.52 -0.05 -9.85
C PHE A 185 23.78 0.70 -11.16
N LYS A 186 24.68 1.70 -11.16
CA LYS A 186 25.11 2.39 -12.40
C LYS A 186 25.71 1.41 -13.41
N ALA A 187 26.48 0.43 -12.94
CA ALA A 187 27.12 -0.55 -13.79
C ALA A 187 26.10 -1.45 -14.53
N ALA A 188 24.90 -1.62 -13.96
CA ALA A 188 23.85 -2.47 -14.53
C ALA A 188 22.95 -1.74 -15.54
N GLY A 189 22.85 -0.41 -15.49
CA GLY A 189 21.90 0.31 -16.36
C GLY A 189 22.09 1.82 -16.56
N GLY A 190 23.07 2.48 -15.94
CA GLY A 190 23.26 3.93 -16.10
C GLY A 190 22.67 4.76 -14.96
N LYS A 191 22.00 5.89 -15.25
CA LYS A 191 21.48 6.86 -14.24
C LYS A 191 20.16 7.48 -14.67
N GLY A 192 19.43 8.07 -13.71
CA GLY A 192 18.27 8.93 -13.98
C GLY A 192 16.94 8.19 -14.16
N PHE A 193 16.94 6.88 -14.01
CA PHE A 193 15.75 6.04 -14.04
C PHE A 193 15.86 4.91 -13.02
N GLN A 194 14.80 4.12 -12.81
CA GLN A 194 14.86 2.94 -11.95
C GLN A 194 15.79 1.90 -12.58
N ARG A 195 16.99 1.76 -12.03
CA ARG A 195 18.04 0.89 -12.60
C ARG A 195 17.71 -0.58 -12.33
N PRO A 196 18.27 -1.52 -13.11
CA PRO A 196 18.11 -2.95 -12.84
C PRO A 196 18.47 -3.29 -11.40
N PHE A 197 17.70 -4.19 -10.78
CA PHE A 197 17.81 -4.65 -9.40
C PHE A 197 17.52 -3.63 -8.29
N GLU A 198 17.42 -2.31 -8.54
CA GLU A 198 17.17 -1.33 -7.46
C GLU A 198 15.90 -1.62 -6.67
N LEU A 199 14.78 -1.75 -7.39
CA LEU A 199 13.49 -2.00 -6.77
C LEU A 199 13.43 -3.38 -6.12
N ALA A 200 14.06 -4.40 -6.74
CA ALA A 200 14.18 -5.72 -6.13
C ALA A 200 14.97 -5.67 -4.82
N THR A 201 16.06 -4.89 -4.75
CA THR A 201 16.85 -4.67 -3.53
C THR A 201 16.02 -4.00 -2.44
N LEU A 202 15.24 -2.95 -2.77
CA LEU A 202 14.35 -2.30 -1.80
C LEU A 202 13.28 -3.25 -1.28
N ARG A 203 12.65 -4.04 -2.17
CA ARG A 203 11.65 -5.04 -1.79
C ARG A 203 12.23 -6.16 -0.94
N LEU A 204 13.46 -6.61 -1.22
CA LEU A 204 14.14 -7.60 -0.41
C LEU A 204 14.40 -7.09 1.01
N ARG A 205 14.87 -5.83 1.16
CA ARG A 205 15.04 -5.19 2.47
C ARG A 205 13.72 -5.14 3.25
N ASN A 206 12.63 -4.74 2.58
CA ASN A 206 11.29 -4.69 3.17
C ASN A 206 10.82 -6.08 3.59
N MET A 207 11.04 -7.09 2.75
CA MET A 207 10.69 -8.48 3.05
C MET A 207 11.42 -9.00 4.28
N THR A 208 12.72 -8.70 4.42
CA THR A 208 13.47 -9.10 5.61
C THR A 208 12.93 -8.46 6.88
N GLU A 209 12.62 -7.16 6.86
CA GLU A 209 11.98 -6.49 7.99
C GLU A 209 10.68 -7.19 8.38
N VAL A 210 9.79 -7.44 7.41
CA VAL A 210 8.48 -8.03 7.69
C VAL A 210 8.62 -9.46 8.22
N LEU A 211 9.43 -10.30 7.56
CA LEU A 211 9.59 -11.70 7.96
C LEU A 211 10.25 -11.83 9.34
N SER A 212 11.23 -10.97 9.66
CA SER A 212 11.84 -10.94 10.99
C SER A 212 10.89 -10.45 12.09
N ASN A 213 9.79 -9.78 11.74
CA ASN A 213 8.80 -9.25 12.67
C ASN A 213 7.39 -9.76 12.35
N TRP A 214 7.28 -10.96 11.76
CA TRP A 214 6.05 -11.45 11.13
C TRP A 214 4.83 -11.37 12.05
N ASN A 215 4.95 -11.88 13.27
CA ASN A 215 3.85 -11.92 14.25
C ASN A 215 3.38 -10.53 14.70
N VAL A 216 4.22 -9.49 14.53
CA VAL A 216 3.83 -8.10 14.81
C VAL A 216 3.06 -7.53 13.64
N TYR A 217 3.51 -7.74 12.41
CA TYR A 217 2.86 -7.20 11.21
C TYR A 217 1.58 -7.95 10.80
N VAL A 218 1.52 -9.26 11.10
CA VAL A 218 0.41 -10.16 10.73
C VAL A 218 -0.20 -10.78 11.99
N PRO A 219 -0.91 -9.99 12.82
CA PRO A 219 -1.56 -10.52 14.02
C PRO A 219 -2.71 -11.50 13.69
N ASP A 220 -3.34 -11.38 12.52
CA ASP A 220 -4.32 -12.34 12.01
C ASP A 220 -4.02 -12.68 10.55
N SER A 221 -3.69 -13.94 10.29
CA SER A 221 -3.38 -14.43 8.96
C SER A 221 -4.60 -14.54 8.03
N SER A 222 -5.83 -14.47 8.55
CA SER A 222 -7.08 -14.69 7.80
C SER A 222 -7.28 -13.71 6.65
N TYR A 223 -6.59 -12.56 6.70
CA TYR A 223 -6.71 -11.47 5.73
C TYR A 223 -5.46 -11.29 4.86
N LEU A 224 -4.50 -12.23 4.87
CA LEU A 224 -3.22 -12.11 4.14
C LEU A 224 -3.39 -11.81 2.64
N THR A 225 -4.42 -12.37 2.01
CA THR A 225 -4.65 -12.20 0.57
C THR A 225 -5.52 -10.99 0.23
N GLN A 226 -6.17 -10.37 1.22
CA GLN A 226 -6.99 -9.17 1.05
C GLN A 226 -6.15 -8.06 0.41
N ARG A 227 -6.67 -7.45 -0.66
CA ARG A 227 -6.05 -6.32 -1.36
C ARG A 227 -6.77 -5.01 -1.03
N GLY A 228 -6.06 -3.91 -1.26
CA GLY A 228 -6.46 -2.56 -0.91
C GLY A 228 -7.14 -1.77 -2.03
N GLY A 229 -7.16 -0.46 -1.85
CA GLY A 229 -7.61 0.52 -2.82
C GLY A 229 -7.19 1.95 -2.45
N THR A 230 -7.22 2.83 -3.44
CA THR A 230 -6.89 4.25 -3.33
C THR A 230 -8.08 5.08 -3.78
N PHE A 231 -8.45 6.08 -2.99
CA PHE A 231 -9.55 7.00 -3.28
C PHE A 231 -9.08 8.44 -3.08
N LEU A 232 -9.29 9.29 -4.10
CA LEU A 232 -9.02 10.72 -4.01
C LEU A 232 -10.34 11.47 -4.12
N PHE A 233 -10.58 12.40 -3.20
CA PHE A 233 -11.75 13.26 -3.18
C PHE A 233 -11.35 14.72 -3.37
N ASP A 234 -12.23 15.49 -4.00
CA ASP A 234 -12.13 16.96 -3.99
C ASP A 234 -12.61 17.56 -2.66
N SER A 235 -12.56 18.89 -2.54
CA SER A 235 -12.99 19.62 -1.34
C SER A 235 -14.49 19.48 -1.01
N GLN A 236 -15.31 19.00 -1.94
CA GLN A 236 -16.74 18.78 -1.79
C GLN A 236 -17.06 17.32 -1.44
N GLY A 237 -16.04 16.45 -1.36
CA GLY A 237 -16.20 15.03 -1.09
C GLY A 237 -16.58 14.21 -2.33
N ASN A 238 -16.48 14.76 -3.54
CA ASN A 238 -16.69 13.99 -4.76
C ASN A 238 -15.46 13.14 -5.06
N LEU A 239 -15.69 11.89 -5.45
CA LEU A 239 -14.62 10.98 -5.87
C LEU A 239 -14.08 11.41 -7.24
N ILE A 240 -12.79 11.73 -7.30
CA ILE A 240 -12.11 12.21 -8.51
C ILE A 240 -11.02 11.23 -9.02
N TYR A 241 -10.59 10.29 -8.19
CA TYR A 241 -9.75 9.17 -8.60
C TYR A 241 -10.03 7.93 -7.75
N GLU A 242 -10.02 6.77 -8.38
CA GLU A 242 -10.21 5.48 -7.74
C GLU A 242 -9.28 4.44 -8.37
N HIS A 243 -8.57 3.70 -7.52
CA HIS A 243 -7.83 2.51 -7.92
C HIS A 243 -8.16 1.38 -6.96
N ARG A 244 -8.42 0.19 -7.50
CA ARG A 244 -8.72 -1.01 -6.72
C ARG A 244 -7.73 -2.09 -7.06
N ASP A 245 -7.00 -2.52 -6.05
CA ASP A 245 -5.91 -3.46 -6.19
C ASP A 245 -6.47 -4.84 -6.52
N ARG A 246 -5.92 -5.48 -7.56
CA ARG A 246 -6.33 -6.82 -7.99
C ARG A 246 -5.26 -7.89 -7.78
N GLY A 247 -4.08 -7.49 -7.32
CA GLY A 247 -2.97 -8.38 -7.09
C GLY A 247 -1.88 -7.70 -6.28
N ILE A 248 -0.90 -8.49 -5.86
CA ILE A 248 0.30 -8.02 -5.17
C ILE A 248 1.14 -7.19 -6.15
N LEU A 249 1.74 -6.12 -5.65
CA LEU A 249 2.54 -5.12 -6.36
C LEU A 249 1.73 -4.29 -7.36
N GLY A 250 0.40 -4.28 -7.26
CA GLY A 250 -0.51 -3.62 -8.18
C GLY A 250 -1.28 -2.45 -7.56
N PHE A 251 -0.68 -1.74 -6.60
CA PHE A 251 -1.35 -0.73 -5.76
C PHE A 251 -1.60 0.64 -6.43
N ALA A 252 -1.15 0.81 -7.68
CA ALA A 252 -1.40 2.01 -8.46
C ALA A 252 -1.63 1.67 -9.94
N GLU A 253 -2.40 2.51 -10.63
CA GLU A 253 -2.64 2.38 -12.07
C GLU A 253 -1.33 2.49 -12.87
N ASN A 254 -0.44 3.40 -12.46
CA ASN A 254 0.86 3.61 -13.08
C ASN A 254 1.99 3.28 -12.10
N MET A 255 2.50 2.05 -12.15
CA MET A 255 3.58 1.60 -11.25
C MET A 255 4.94 2.27 -11.49
N SER A 256 5.14 2.93 -12.63
CA SER A 256 6.36 3.73 -12.87
C SER A 256 6.33 5.06 -12.10
N TYR A 257 5.13 5.62 -11.90
CA TYR A 257 4.87 6.81 -11.10
C TYR A 257 3.56 6.65 -10.29
N PRO A 258 3.61 5.93 -9.16
CA PRO A 258 2.40 5.53 -8.43
C PRO A 258 1.51 6.68 -8.00
N LEU A 259 2.09 7.86 -7.76
CA LEU A 259 1.38 9.06 -7.30
C LEU A 259 1.00 10.04 -8.41
N SER A 260 1.25 9.70 -9.67
CA SER A 260 1.02 10.62 -10.81
C SER A 260 -0.41 11.16 -10.91
N PHE A 261 -1.40 10.44 -10.38
CA PHE A 261 -2.80 10.87 -10.32
C PHE A 261 -3.04 12.09 -9.41
N LEU A 262 -2.15 12.38 -8.46
CA LEU A 262 -2.26 13.56 -7.58
C LEU A 262 -1.98 14.88 -8.32
N TYR A 263 -1.31 14.80 -9.46
CA TYR A 263 -0.82 15.95 -10.24
C TYR A 263 -1.65 16.26 -11.47
N LYS A 264 -2.73 15.50 -11.68
CA LYS A 264 -3.75 15.77 -12.69
C LYS A 264 -4.75 16.82 -12.21
#